data_AF-T1BXU8-F1
#
_entry.id   AF-T1BXU8-F1
#
_cell.length_a   1.000
_cell.length_b   1.000
_cell.length_c   1.000
_cell.angle_alpha   90.00
_cell.angle_beta   90.00
_cell.angle_gamma   90.00
#
_symmetry.space_group_name_H-M   'P 1'
#
loop_
_entity.id
_entity.type
_entity.pdbx_description
1 polymer ?
#
loop_
_entity_poly.entity_id
_entity_poly.type
_entity_poly.pdbx_seq_one_letter_code
_entity_poly.pdbx_strand_id
1 'polypeptide(L)'
;MRSEESKAREMRIKLGNHFFDAKAGKESPVAWDTEQLINAHLLMLGASGVGKTHTLRKMIHRALERGDQRVRFHVFDVHGDMDLPGASEVQFSESVPYGLNPLRVNPDPHFGGVRKAIQNFIRTLDAASTTPLGVKQEAVLGNVLVDVYREFEFDIDDPASWVANGAQARLVGGHTANRLYLAVPFEDKEEAKALGARWDGTKRLWWCHTENYAGELTRWKPAYRQREYPCLRDVLEYAERVHLERFLGTDQKAIFALKVLNKTAKSYQNKLRAAASLARLSNGEFDVESREALEGARKEACEAFERYANSGADRSRAREPDQVRLARCAEIDLEPAAEPAAHRDL
;
A
#
# COMPACT_ATOMS: atom_id res chain seq x y z
N MET A 1 36.76 -42.00 -26.38
CA MET A 1 35.72 -42.72 -25.62
C MET A 1 35.22 -41.87 -24.44
N ARG A 2 34.69 -40.67 -24.72
CA ARG A 2 33.73 -40.02 -23.82
C ARG A 2 32.38 -40.39 -24.41
N SER A 3 31.61 -41.16 -23.64
CA SER A 3 30.30 -41.69 -23.98
C SER A 3 29.37 -40.58 -24.48
N GLU A 4 28.54 -40.96 -25.44
CA GLU A 4 27.45 -40.23 -26.07
C GLU A 4 26.31 -39.83 -25.10
N GLU A 5 26.62 -39.41 -23.87
CA GLU A 5 25.66 -39.17 -22.79
C GLU A 5 25.06 -37.76 -22.75
N SER A 6 25.24 -36.95 -23.80
CA SER A 6 24.56 -35.67 -23.95
C SER A 6 23.78 -35.57 -25.26
N LYS A 7 23.06 -36.63 -25.63
CA LYS A 7 21.88 -36.42 -26.48
C LYS A 7 20.87 -35.63 -25.65
N ALA A 8 20.68 -34.36 -26.00
CA ALA A 8 19.48 -33.62 -25.61
C ALA A 8 18.28 -34.54 -25.89
N ARG A 9 17.60 -34.99 -24.83
CA ARG A 9 16.46 -35.88 -24.98
C ARG A 9 15.24 -35.01 -25.29
N GLU A 10 14.76 -35.16 -26.52
CA GLU A 10 13.57 -34.61 -27.16
C GLU A 10 12.39 -34.35 -26.20
N MET A 11 11.94 -33.09 -26.06
CA MET A 11 10.65 -32.80 -25.42
C MET A 11 9.52 -33.08 -26.41
N ARG A 12 8.96 -34.28 -26.28
CA ARG A 12 7.87 -34.79 -27.13
C ARG A 12 6.65 -35.15 -26.30
N ILE A 13 5.60 -34.33 -26.37
CA ILE A 13 4.35 -34.50 -25.61
C ILE A 13 3.31 -35.21 -26.48
N LYS A 14 2.88 -36.41 -26.09
CA LYS A 14 1.82 -37.14 -26.80
C LYS A 14 0.50 -36.38 -26.68
N LEU A 15 -0.05 -35.94 -27.81
CA LEU A 15 -1.37 -35.30 -27.88
C LEU A 15 -2.48 -36.36 -27.94
N GLY A 16 -2.28 -37.38 -28.77
CA GLY A 16 -3.27 -38.44 -28.99
C GLY A 16 -2.75 -39.55 -29.88
N ASN A 17 -3.66 -40.27 -30.51
CA ASN A 17 -3.36 -41.25 -31.55
C ASN A 17 -3.99 -40.77 -32.87
N HIS A 18 -3.39 -41.13 -33.99
CA HIS A 18 -3.91 -40.86 -35.32
C HIS A 18 -5.28 -41.54 -35.48
N PHE A 19 -6.27 -40.78 -35.95
CA PHE A 19 -7.68 -41.18 -35.89
C PHE A 19 -7.98 -42.47 -36.66
N PHE A 20 -7.45 -42.60 -37.88
CA PHE A 20 -7.73 -43.76 -38.72
C PHE A 20 -7.02 -45.03 -38.24
N ASP A 21 -5.78 -44.90 -37.76
CA ASP A 21 -5.02 -46.02 -37.20
C ASP A 21 -5.68 -46.53 -35.91
N ALA A 22 -6.16 -45.63 -35.06
CA ALA A 22 -6.85 -45.99 -33.83
C ALA A 22 -8.15 -46.78 -34.10
N LYS A 23 -8.90 -46.44 -35.16
CA LYS A 23 -10.06 -47.22 -35.60
C LYS A 23 -9.71 -48.63 -36.06
N ALA A 24 -8.51 -48.82 -36.61
CA ALA A 24 -8.00 -50.11 -37.03
C ALA A 24 -7.31 -50.90 -35.89
N GLY A 25 -7.40 -50.42 -34.63
CA GLY A 25 -6.73 -51.03 -33.49
C GLY A 25 -5.20 -50.83 -33.46
N LYS A 26 -4.68 -49.96 -34.33
CA LYS A 26 -3.25 -49.66 -34.42
C LYS A 26 -2.93 -48.42 -33.58
N GLU A 27 -1.94 -48.54 -32.69
CA GLU A 27 -1.41 -47.38 -31.98
C GLU A 27 -0.42 -46.60 -32.84
N SER A 28 -0.83 -45.41 -33.25
CA SER A 28 0.00 -44.47 -34.02
C SER A 28 -0.01 -43.12 -33.29
N PRO A 29 0.96 -42.83 -32.41
CA PRO A 29 0.91 -41.66 -31.54
C PRO A 29 1.17 -40.36 -32.32
N VAL A 30 0.27 -39.40 -32.14
CA VAL A 30 0.47 -38.00 -32.56
C VAL A 30 1.07 -37.25 -31.38
N ALA A 31 2.22 -36.63 -31.61
CA ALA A 31 2.97 -35.94 -30.57
C ALA A 31 3.37 -34.54 -31.01
N TRP A 32 3.40 -33.65 -30.04
CA TRP A 32 3.95 -32.32 -30.13
C TRP A 32 5.45 -32.41 -29.82
N ASP A 33 6.28 -32.22 -30.84
CA ASP A 33 7.74 -32.34 -30.76
C ASP A 33 8.37 -30.95 -30.92
N THR A 34 8.94 -30.43 -29.84
CA THR A 34 9.45 -29.05 -29.82
C THR A 34 10.69 -28.84 -30.68
N GLU A 35 11.44 -29.88 -31.04
CA GLU A 35 12.64 -29.76 -31.88
C GLU A 35 12.30 -29.61 -33.36
N GLN A 36 11.13 -30.09 -33.78
CA GLN A 36 10.67 -30.01 -35.16
C GLN A 36 9.90 -28.72 -35.45
N LEU A 37 9.64 -27.91 -34.44
CA LEU A 37 8.83 -26.71 -34.55
C LEU A 37 9.69 -25.46 -34.66
N ILE A 38 9.29 -24.57 -35.57
CA ILE A 38 9.85 -23.22 -35.64
C ILE A 38 9.49 -22.44 -34.35
N ASN A 39 8.27 -22.64 -33.84
CA ASN A 39 7.82 -22.08 -32.57
C ASN A 39 6.99 -23.09 -31.76
N ALA A 40 7.23 -23.13 -30.45
CA ALA A 40 6.52 -24.03 -29.53
C ALA A 40 5.23 -23.37 -28.96
N HIS A 41 4.56 -22.51 -29.72
CA HIS A 41 3.29 -21.91 -29.29
C HIS A 41 2.12 -22.77 -29.74
N LEU A 42 1.17 -23.01 -28.84
CA LEU A 42 -0.03 -23.78 -29.10
C LEU A 42 -1.28 -22.91 -28.88
N LEU A 43 -2.18 -22.92 -29.86
CA LEU A 43 -3.50 -22.32 -29.75
C LEU A 43 -4.57 -23.41 -29.74
N MET A 44 -5.32 -23.51 -28.63
CA MET A 44 -6.45 -24.44 -28.49
C MET A 44 -7.77 -23.68 -28.51
N LEU A 45 -8.58 -23.93 -29.54
CA LEU A 45 -9.87 -23.27 -29.76
C LEU A 45 -11.02 -24.26 -29.58
N GLY A 46 -12.15 -23.77 -29.08
CA GLY A 46 -13.39 -24.53 -28.99
C GLY A 46 -14.39 -23.92 -27.99
N ALA A 47 -15.68 -24.23 -28.18
CA ALA A 47 -16.76 -23.74 -27.32
C ALA A 47 -16.57 -24.18 -25.85
N SER A 48 -17.34 -23.59 -24.92
CA SER A 48 -17.35 -24.08 -23.53
C SER A 48 -17.80 -25.56 -23.48
N GLY A 49 -17.18 -26.36 -22.61
CA GLY A 49 -17.52 -27.78 -22.43
C GLY A 49 -16.88 -28.77 -23.42
N VAL A 50 -16.20 -28.35 -24.49
CA VAL A 50 -15.60 -29.27 -25.48
C VAL A 50 -14.33 -30.02 -25.01
N GLY A 51 -13.90 -29.80 -23.77
CA GLY A 51 -12.75 -30.50 -23.19
C GLY A 51 -11.39 -29.81 -23.37
N LYS A 52 -11.35 -28.48 -23.49
CA LYS A 52 -10.08 -27.71 -23.52
C LYS A 52 -9.23 -27.97 -22.27
N THR A 53 -9.79 -27.74 -21.08
CA THR A 53 -9.12 -27.98 -19.79
C THR A 53 -8.65 -29.43 -19.64
N HIS A 54 -9.51 -30.38 -20.04
CA HIS A 54 -9.17 -31.81 -20.04
C HIS A 54 -7.97 -32.14 -20.91
N THR A 55 -7.88 -31.53 -22.09
CA THR A 55 -6.76 -31.75 -23.02
C THR A 55 -5.47 -31.15 -22.46
N LEU A 56 -5.51 -29.94 -21.91
CA LEU A 56 -4.34 -29.32 -21.24
C LEU A 56 -3.86 -30.16 -20.07
N ARG A 57 -4.76 -30.63 -19.20
CA ARG A 57 -4.44 -31.49 -18.06
C ARG A 57 -3.73 -32.78 -18.51
N LYS A 58 -4.24 -33.43 -19.57
CA LYS A 58 -3.60 -34.62 -20.17
C LYS A 58 -2.21 -34.32 -20.71
N MET A 59 -2.01 -33.18 -21.36
CA MET A 59 -0.70 -32.79 -21.87
C MET A 59 0.32 -32.60 -20.74
N ILE A 60 -0.07 -31.90 -19.68
CA ILE A 60 0.77 -31.67 -18.49
C ILE A 60 1.11 -33.01 -17.83
N HIS A 61 0.11 -33.86 -17.54
CA HIS A 61 0.35 -35.17 -16.95
C HIS A 61 1.32 -36.03 -17.76
N ARG A 62 1.13 -36.11 -19.08
CA ARG A 62 2.01 -36.91 -19.95
C ARG A 62 3.43 -36.37 -20.02
N ALA A 63 3.59 -35.04 -19.92
CA ALA A 63 4.91 -34.43 -19.83
C ALA A 63 5.60 -34.76 -18.50
N LEU A 64 4.84 -34.75 -17.38
CA LEU A 64 5.36 -35.08 -16.05
C LEU A 64 5.66 -36.58 -15.89
N GLU A 65 4.81 -37.48 -16.41
CA GLU A 65 4.97 -38.95 -16.34
C GLU A 65 6.25 -39.44 -17.02
N ARG A 66 6.71 -38.75 -18.07
CA ARG A 66 7.99 -39.08 -18.74
C ARG A 66 9.22 -38.80 -17.86
N GLY A 67 9.04 -38.16 -16.70
CA GLY A 67 10.14 -37.82 -15.80
C GLY A 67 11.07 -36.74 -16.37
N ASP A 68 10.59 -35.96 -17.34
CA ASP A 68 11.37 -34.86 -17.93
C ASP A 68 11.37 -33.66 -16.96
N GLN A 69 12.17 -33.78 -15.89
CA GLN A 69 12.29 -32.79 -14.80
C GLN A 69 12.79 -31.41 -15.26
N ARG A 70 13.04 -31.21 -16.56
CA ARG A 70 13.47 -29.94 -17.14
C ARG A 70 12.31 -29.01 -17.48
N VAL A 71 11.07 -29.49 -17.54
CA VAL A 71 9.91 -28.68 -17.93
C VAL A 71 9.14 -28.21 -16.70
N ARG A 72 9.06 -26.89 -16.53
CA ARG A 72 8.21 -26.26 -15.50
C ARG A 72 6.94 -25.71 -16.14
N PHE A 73 5.80 -26.20 -15.68
CA PHE A 73 4.50 -25.67 -16.09
C PHE A 73 4.08 -24.52 -15.18
N HIS A 74 3.71 -23.39 -15.80
CA HIS A 74 3.06 -22.27 -15.14
C HIS A 74 1.64 -22.20 -15.67
N VAL A 75 0.66 -22.37 -14.78
CA VAL A 75 -0.75 -22.44 -15.13
C VAL A 75 -1.47 -21.24 -14.54
N PHE A 76 -2.16 -20.49 -15.40
CA PHE A 76 -3.03 -19.39 -15.00
C PHE A 76 -4.47 -19.89 -15.06
N ASP A 77 -4.98 -20.38 -13.93
CA ASP A 77 -6.32 -20.92 -13.83
C ASP A 77 -7.28 -19.88 -13.26
N VAL A 78 -8.07 -19.25 -14.15
CA VAL A 78 -9.06 -18.24 -13.78
C VAL A 78 -10.33 -18.88 -13.20
N HIS A 79 -10.62 -20.15 -13.52
CA HIS A 79 -11.85 -20.82 -13.10
C HIS A 79 -11.66 -21.73 -11.87
N GLY A 80 -10.42 -22.07 -11.52
CA GLY A 80 -10.11 -22.98 -10.43
C GLY A 80 -10.50 -24.43 -10.72
N ASP A 81 -10.64 -24.80 -12.00
CA ASP A 81 -11.06 -26.14 -12.43
C ASP A 81 -9.88 -27.06 -12.82
N MET A 82 -8.64 -26.59 -12.66
CA MET A 82 -7.42 -27.33 -12.96
C MET A 82 -6.82 -28.00 -11.72
N ASP A 83 -7.33 -29.18 -11.37
CA ASP A 83 -6.64 -30.07 -10.43
C ASP A 83 -5.37 -30.67 -11.06
N LEU A 84 -4.21 -30.36 -10.47
CA LEU A 84 -2.88 -30.78 -10.91
C LEU A 84 -2.09 -31.35 -9.72
N PRO A 85 -2.07 -32.69 -9.54
CA PRO A 85 -1.31 -33.34 -8.49
C PRO A 85 0.16 -32.92 -8.45
N GLY A 86 0.61 -32.45 -7.28
CA GLY A 86 2.00 -32.01 -7.05
C GLY A 86 2.29 -30.56 -7.47
N ALA A 87 1.27 -29.78 -7.87
CA ALA A 87 1.44 -28.36 -8.16
C ALA A 87 1.69 -27.54 -6.87
N SER A 88 2.54 -26.52 -7.01
CA SER A 88 2.63 -25.43 -6.03
C SER A 88 1.59 -24.38 -6.40
N GLU A 89 0.51 -24.30 -5.62
CA GLU A 89 -0.62 -23.41 -5.91
C GLU A 89 -0.53 -22.09 -5.12
N VAL A 90 -0.92 -21.00 -5.76
CA VAL A 90 -1.05 -19.66 -5.16
C VAL A 90 -2.36 -19.07 -5.67
N GLN A 91 -3.23 -18.65 -4.76
CA GLN A 91 -4.52 -18.09 -5.10
C GLN A 91 -4.48 -16.55 -5.00
N PHE A 92 -4.86 -15.86 -6.06
CA PHE A 92 -5.06 -14.40 -6.02
C PHE A 92 -6.54 -14.09 -5.77
N SER A 93 -6.81 -13.34 -4.70
CA SER A 93 -8.14 -12.84 -4.34
C SER A 93 -8.01 -11.51 -3.58
N GLU A 94 -9.12 -10.80 -3.40
CA GLU A 94 -9.13 -9.59 -2.57
C GLU A 94 -8.96 -9.88 -1.06
N SER A 95 -9.11 -11.14 -0.64
CA SER A 95 -9.03 -11.56 0.76
C SER A 95 -7.66 -12.07 1.18
N VAL A 96 -6.79 -12.43 0.23
CA VAL A 96 -5.45 -12.94 0.56
C VAL A 96 -4.50 -11.80 0.97
N PRO A 97 -3.59 -12.03 1.92
CA PRO A 97 -2.66 -11.00 2.41
C PRO A 97 -1.43 -10.80 1.50
N TYR A 98 -1.40 -11.45 0.34
CA TYR A 98 -0.27 -11.44 -0.59
C TYR A 98 -0.74 -11.06 -2.00
N GLY A 99 0.18 -10.58 -2.83
CA GLY A 99 -0.12 -10.15 -4.18
C GLY A 99 1.14 -9.89 -5.00
N LEU A 100 0.95 -9.41 -6.22
CA LEU A 100 2.02 -8.99 -7.10
C LEU A 100 2.32 -7.51 -6.87
N ASN A 101 3.60 -7.15 -6.71
CA ASN A 101 4.01 -5.74 -6.69
C ASN A 101 4.21 -5.26 -8.14
N PRO A 102 3.35 -4.38 -8.68
CA PRO A 102 3.49 -3.87 -10.05
C PRO A 102 4.65 -2.89 -10.22
N LEU A 103 5.22 -2.40 -9.11
CA LEU A 103 6.35 -1.47 -9.08
C LEU A 103 7.71 -2.19 -8.94
N ARG A 104 7.73 -3.52 -9.12
CA ARG A 104 8.99 -4.26 -9.16
C ARG A 104 9.77 -3.90 -10.42
N VAL A 105 11.03 -3.52 -10.24
CA VAL A 105 11.94 -3.22 -11.35
C VAL A 105 12.61 -4.50 -11.84
N ASN A 106 12.71 -4.65 -13.16
CA ASN A 106 13.61 -5.65 -13.75
C ASN A 106 15.05 -5.08 -13.71
N PRO A 107 16.00 -5.75 -13.03
CA PRO A 107 17.36 -5.24 -12.89
C PRO A 107 18.18 -5.26 -14.19
N ASP A 108 17.72 -5.92 -15.26
CA ASP A 108 18.43 -5.93 -16.55
C ASP A 108 18.50 -4.51 -17.14
N PRO A 109 19.71 -3.96 -17.37
CA PRO A 109 19.91 -2.64 -17.99
C PRO A 109 19.17 -2.45 -19.32
N HIS A 110 18.98 -3.52 -20.10
CA HIS A 110 18.34 -3.48 -21.41
C HIS A 110 16.81 -3.48 -21.34
N PHE A 111 16.22 -3.79 -20.19
CA PHE A 111 14.77 -3.81 -20.00
C PHE A 111 14.19 -2.42 -19.74
N GLY A 112 15.03 -1.43 -19.46
CA GLY A 112 14.65 -0.02 -19.24
C GLY A 112 14.32 0.35 -17.79
N GLY A 113 14.56 -0.55 -16.84
CA GLY A 113 14.61 -0.24 -15.40
C GLY A 113 13.37 0.46 -14.83
N VAL A 114 13.63 1.45 -13.96
CA VAL A 114 12.59 2.25 -13.27
C VAL A 114 11.62 2.87 -14.27
N ARG A 115 12.13 3.41 -15.39
CA ARG A 115 11.30 4.01 -16.44
C ARG A 115 10.28 3.02 -16.98
N LYS A 116 10.72 1.80 -17.30
CA LYS A 116 9.86 0.77 -17.86
C LYS A 116 8.85 0.26 -16.83
N ALA A 117 9.26 0.13 -15.57
CA ALA A 117 8.35 -0.25 -14.47
C ALA A 117 7.20 0.76 -14.32
N ILE A 118 7.49 2.06 -14.32
CA ILE A 118 6.48 3.13 -14.27
C ILE A 118 5.53 3.06 -15.47
N GLN A 119 6.07 2.95 -16.68
CA GLN A 119 5.25 2.87 -17.89
C GLN A 119 4.34 1.64 -17.90
N ASN A 120 4.87 0.48 -17.48
CA ASN A 120 4.09 -0.74 -17.40
C ASN A 120 2.97 -0.59 -16.36
N PHE A 121 3.27 -0.02 -15.20
CA PHE A 121 2.26 0.21 -14.15
C PHE A 121 1.13 1.13 -14.62
N ILE A 122 1.45 2.27 -15.24
CA ILE A 122 0.43 3.20 -15.79
C ILE A 122 -0.43 2.48 -16.85
N ARG A 123 0.20 1.76 -17.78
CA ARG A 123 -0.52 0.98 -18.80
C ARG A 123 -1.44 -0.09 -18.20
N THR A 124 -0.99 -0.77 -17.14
CA THR A 124 -1.82 -1.75 -16.43
C THR A 124 -3.02 -1.07 -15.76
N LEU A 125 -2.82 0.11 -15.17
CA LEU A 125 -3.90 0.88 -14.55
C LEU A 125 -4.94 1.33 -15.59
N ASP A 126 -4.49 1.86 -16.72
CA ASP A 126 -5.38 2.27 -17.82
C ASP A 126 -6.14 1.09 -18.42
N ALA A 127 -5.47 -0.06 -18.60
CA ALA A 127 -6.11 -1.26 -19.12
C ALA A 127 -7.15 -1.85 -18.15
N ALA A 128 -6.97 -1.65 -16.84
CA ALA A 128 -7.90 -2.12 -15.82
C ALA A 128 -9.06 -1.15 -15.54
N SER A 129 -8.97 0.10 -16.01
CA SER A 129 -9.96 1.15 -15.76
C SER A 129 -10.92 1.31 -16.94
N THR A 130 -12.21 1.57 -16.66
CA THR A 130 -13.18 1.98 -17.69
C THR A 130 -12.92 3.39 -18.21
N THR A 131 -12.24 4.22 -17.40
CA THR A 131 -11.84 5.58 -17.75
C THR A 131 -10.32 5.69 -17.61
N PRO A 132 -9.56 5.66 -18.72
CA PRO A 132 -8.11 5.86 -18.69
C PRO A 132 -7.72 7.21 -18.09
N LEU A 133 -6.50 7.30 -17.56
CA LEU A 133 -5.97 8.56 -17.07
C LEU A 133 -5.79 9.56 -18.21
N GLY A 134 -6.05 10.84 -17.92
CA GLY A 134 -5.70 11.91 -18.84
C GLY A 134 -4.20 12.17 -18.86
N VAL A 135 -3.68 12.71 -19.96
CA VAL A 135 -2.23 13.01 -20.15
C VAL A 135 -1.60 13.76 -18.97
N LYS A 136 -2.32 14.72 -18.38
CA LYS A 136 -1.84 15.45 -17.18
C LYS A 136 -1.77 14.57 -15.94
N GLN A 137 -2.74 13.67 -15.76
CA GLN A 137 -2.77 12.74 -14.63
C GLN A 137 -1.64 11.71 -14.75
N GLU A 138 -1.41 11.17 -15.94
CA GLU A 138 -0.27 10.28 -16.22
C GLU A 138 1.06 10.96 -15.91
N ALA A 139 1.26 12.20 -16.37
CA ALA A 139 2.49 12.95 -16.12
C ALA A 139 2.72 13.22 -14.63
N VAL A 140 1.66 13.59 -13.89
CA VAL A 140 1.73 13.79 -12.44
C VAL A 140 2.06 12.48 -11.73
N LEU A 141 1.36 11.39 -12.05
CA LEU A 141 1.59 10.07 -11.47
C LEU A 141 3.01 9.56 -11.77
N GLY A 142 3.49 9.73 -13.00
CA GLY A 142 4.84 9.37 -13.41
C GLY A 142 5.91 10.10 -12.58
N ASN A 143 5.76 11.41 -12.38
CA ASN A 143 6.69 12.19 -11.56
C ASN A 143 6.65 11.77 -10.08
N VAL A 144 5.46 11.55 -9.52
CA VAL A 144 5.30 11.01 -8.17
C VAL A 144 6.02 9.68 -8.03
N LEU A 145 5.87 8.78 -9.00
CA LEU A 145 6.54 7.49 -8.99
C LEU A 145 8.07 7.62 -9.07
N VAL A 146 8.60 8.49 -9.96
CA VAL A 146 10.04 8.75 -10.05
C VAL A 146 10.59 9.20 -8.70
N ASP A 147 9.91 10.11 -8.01
CA ASP A 147 10.35 10.58 -6.70
C ASP A 147 10.30 9.47 -5.65
N VAL A 148 9.26 8.63 -5.67
CA VAL A 148 9.15 7.48 -4.78
C VAL A 148 10.30 6.49 -5.01
N TYR A 149 10.62 6.17 -6.26
CA TYR A 149 11.77 5.30 -6.55
C TYR A 149 13.08 5.90 -6.05
N ARG A 150 13.28 7.22 -6.22
CA ARG A 150 14.44 7.92 -5.67
C ARG A 150 14.51 7.87 -4.13
N GLU A 151 13.38 8.01 -3.43
CA GLU A 151 13.32 7.85 -1.96
C GLU A 151 13.63 6.41 -1.51
N PHE A 152 13.47 5.44 -2.42
CA PHE A 152 13.84 4.04 -2.22
C PHE A 152 15.23 3.70 -2.76
N GLU A 153 16.04 4.71 -3.13
CA GLU A 153 17.39 4.56 -3.66
C GLU A 153 17.44 3.80 -5.00
N PHE A 154 16.41 3.92 -5.82
CA PHE A 154 16.36 3.45 -7.20
C PHE A 154 16.33 4.65 -8.15
N ASP A 155 17.46 4.96 -8.77
CA ASP A 155 17.56 6.08 -9.72
C ASP A 155 17.26 5.61 -11.15
N ILE A 156 16.56 6.43 -11.92
CA ILE A 156 16.19 6.14 -13.31
C ILE A 156 17.39 6.13 -14.26
N ASP A 157 18.46 6.85 -13.91
CA ASP A 157 19.66 7.02 -14.73
C ASP A 157 20.85 6.18 -14.22
N ASP A 158 20.70 5.47 -13.10
CA ASP A 158 21.71 4.54 -12.56
C ASP A 158 21.22 3.09 -12.57
N PRO A 159 21.59 2.28 -13.57
CA PRO A 159 21.25 0.86 -13.63
C PRO A 159 21.79 0.02 -12.47
N ALA A 160 22.90 0.42 -11.84
CA ALA A 160 23.44 -0.30 -10.69
C ALA A 160 22.48 -0.23 -9.49
N SER A 161 21.68 0.84 -9.41
CA SER A 161 20.64 0.97 -8.40
C SER A 161 19.48 -0.01 -8.60
N TRP A 162 19.23 -0.55 -9.79
CA TRP A 162 18.00 -1.31 -10.08
C TRP A 162 17.93 -2.69 -9.40
N VAL A 163 19.04 -3.18 -8.85
CA VAL A 163 19.09 -4.44 -8.11
C VAL A 163 18.61 -4.21 -6.68
N ALA A 164 17.47 -4.78 -6.30
CA ALA A 164 17.07 -4.90 -4.90
C ALA A 164 17.90 -6.01 -4.24
N ASN A 165 18.77 -5.66 -3.30
CA ASN A 165 19.53 -6.62 -2.52
C ASN A 165 18.96 -6.65 -1.09
N GLY A 166 18.29 -7.75 -0.72
CA GLY A 166 17.66 -7.89 0.60
C GLY A 166 18.66 -7.86 1.78
N ALA A 167 19.96 -8.01 1.52
CA ALA A 167 21.03 -7.84 2.50
C ALA A 167 21.41 -6.37 2.73
N GLN A 168 21.09 -5.47 1.80
CA GLN A 168 21.36 -4.04 1.95
C GLN A 168 20.20 -3.40 2.71
N ALA A 169 20.53 -2.66 3.78
CA ALA A 169 19.57 -1.98 4.62
C ALA A 169 19.55 -0.49 4.26
N ARG A 170 18.37 0.06 3.94
CA ARG A 170 18.13 1.48 3.68
C ARG A 170 17.57 2.17 4.92
N LEU A 171 17.81 3.48 5.04
CA LEU A 171 17.16 4.29 6.08
C LEU A 171 15.65 4.39 5.79
N VAL A 172 14.83 4.23 6.82
CA VAL A 172 13.39 4.47 6.69
C VAL A 172 13.17 5.99 6.61
N GLY A 173 12.69 6.48 5.47
CA GLY A 173 12.26 7.87 5.25
C GLY A 173 13.37 8.94 5.18
N GLY A 174 14.64 8.54 5.29
CA GLY A 174 15.77 9.46 5.09
C GLY A 174 16.01 9.66 3.60
N HIS A 175 16.25 10.91 3.18
CA HIS A 175 16.89 11.43 1.96
C HIS A 175 16.14 12.67 1.42
N THR A 176 14.80 12.72 1.48
CA THR A 176 14.01 13.86 0.94
C THR A 176 12.99 14.47 1.90
N ALA A 177 12.61 13.78 2.98
CA ALA A 177 11.42 14.13 3.76
C ALA A 177 11.66 15.00 5.02
N ASN A 178 12.90 15.39 5.33
CA ASN A 178 13.30 16.00 6.62
C ASN A 178 12.73 15.23 7.83
N ARG A 179 12.53 13.91 7.68
CA ARG A 179 12.06 12.99 8.73
C ARG A 179 13.03 11.83 8.81
N LEU A 180 13.55 11.61 10.01
CA LEU A 180 14.40 10.48 10.33
C LEU A 180 13.62 9.55 11.25
N TYR A 181 13.37 8.33 10.81
CA TYR A 181 12.72 7.32 11.63
C TYR A 181 13.73 6.67 12.57
N LEU A 182 13.32 6.41 13.81
CA LEU A 182 14.14 5.92 14.91
C LEU A 182 13.62 4.58 15.41
N ALA A 183 14.54 3.69 15.76
CA ALA A 183 14.24 2.42 16.42
C ALA A 183 14.20 2.63 17.94
N VAL A 184 13.05 3.07 18.45
CA VAL A 184 12.83 3.33 19.88
C VAL A 184 12.14 2.11 20.51
N PRO A 185 12.76 1.45 21.52
CA PRO A 185 12.10 0.40 22.31
C PRO A 185 10.84 0.91 23.02
N PHE A 186 9.90 0.02 23.35
CA PHE A 186 8.64 0.43 23.98
C PHE A 186 8.83 1.10 25.35
N GLU A 187 9.87 0.72 26.09
CA GLU A 187 10.20 1.26 27.41
C GLU A 187 10.58 2.75 27.33
N ASP A 188 11.27 3.14 26.26
CA ASP A 188 11.79 4.49 26.04
C ASP A 188 10.76 5.43 25.36
N LYS A 189 9.50 4.99 25.19
CA LYS A 189 8.47 5.73 24.44
C LYS A 189 8.18 7.13 25.01
N GLU A 190 8.25 7.28 26.34
CA GLU A 190 7.94 8.55 27.01
C GLU A 190 9.11 9.53 26.90
N GLU A 191 10.35 9.02 27.02
CA GLU A 191 11.58 9.79 26.82
C GLU A 191 11.68 10.30 25.38
N ALA A 192 11.42 9.43 24.39
CA ALA A 192 11.44 9.80 22.98
C ALA A 192 10.39 10.88 22.67
N LYS A 193 9.19 10.77 23.25
CA LYS A 193 8.14 11.78 23.11
C LYS A 193 8.53 13.11 23.77
N ALA A 194 9.15 13.07 24.94
CA ALA A 194 9.62 14.26 25.66
C ALA A 194 10.69 15.02 24.87
N LEU A 195 11.58 14.30 24.19
CA LEU A 195 12.60 14.86 23.30
C LEU A 195 12.06 15.30 21.93
N GLY A 196 10.74 15.22 21.71
CA GLY A 196 10.09 15.73 20.50
C GLY A 196 10.00 14.74 19.34
N ALA A 197 10.34 13.46 19.54
CA ALA A 197 10.05 12.41 18.58
C ALA A 197 8.53 12.13 18.52
N ARG A 198 8.07 11.66 17.36
CA ARG A 198 6.64 11.48 17.06
C ARG A 198 6.37 10.08 16.57
N TRP A 199 5.25 9.51 17.00
CA TRP A 199 4.84 8.18 16.58
C TRP A 199 4.14 8.20 15.22
N ASP A 200 4.60 7.36 14.30
CA ASP A 200 3.94 7.06 13.04
C ASP A 200 3.22 5.71 13.16
N GLY A 201 1.89 5.73 13.31
CA GLY A 201 1.08 4.51 13.45
C GLY A 201 1.03 3.64 12.19
N THR A 202 1.34 4.22 11.03
CA THR A 202 1.33 3.53 9.73
C THR A 202 2.57 2.67 9.57
N LYS A 203 3.75 3.24 9.88
CA LYS A 203 5.04 2.53 9.84
C LYS A 203 5.39 1.84 11.16
N ARG A 204 4.63 2.12 12.23
CA ARG A 204 4.85 1.65 13.60
C ARG A 204 6.26 1.97 14.10
N LEU A 205 6.71 3.18 13.80
CA LEU A 205 8.04 3.67 14.14
C LEU A 205 7.95 5.09 14.68
N TRP A 206 8.90 5.45 15.52
CA TRP A 206 9.10 6.83 15.94
C TRP A 206 9.87 7.59 14.86
N TRP A 207 9.65 8.90 14.76
CA TRP A 207 10.39 9.76 13.84
C TRP A 207 10.66 11.13 14.45
N CYS A 208 11.77 11.75 14.08
CA CYS A 208 12.10 13.13 14.38
C CYS A 208 12.41 13.89 13.08
N HIS A 209 12.50 15.21 13.13
CA HIS A 209 13.03 15.95 11.98
C HIS A 209 14.54 15.70 11.87
N THR A 210 15.08 15.65 10.65
CA THR A 210 16.51 15.35 10.43
C THR A 210 17.39 16.39 11.13
N GLU A 211 16.98 17.66 11.10
CA GLU A 211 17.63 18.77 11.81
C GLU A 211 17.60 18.62 13.34
N ASN A 212 16.59 17.95 13.88
CA ASN A 212 16.42 17.78 15.33
C ASN A 212 17.13 16.53 15.86
N TYR A 213 17.76 15.73 14.98
CA TYR A 213 18.49 14.53 15.40
C TYR A 213 19.87 14.91 15.97
N ALA A 214 19.87 15.38 17.22
CA ALA A 214 21.07 15.77 17.97
C ALA A 214 20.91 15.46 19.46
N GLY A 215 22.03 15.37 20.19
CA GLY A 215 22.03 15.14 21.64
C GLY A 215 21.44 13.79 22.03
N GLU A 216 20.54 13.78 23.02
CA GLU A 216 19.97 12.56 23.60
C GLU A 216 19.12 11.74 22.61
N LEU A 217 18.58 12.36 21.55
CA LEU A 217 17.88 11.65 20.47
C LEU A 217 18.78 10.67 19.70
N THR A 218 20.10 10.88 19.71
CA THR A 218 21.08 9.98 19.06
C THR A 218 21.23 8.64 19.77
N ARG A 219 20.68 8.50 20.98
CA ARG A 219 20.59 7.23 21.71
C ARG A 219 19.81 6.18 20.92
N TRP A 220 18.77 6.59 20.20
CA TRP A 220 18.00 5.70 19.34
C TRP A 220 18.53 5.75 17.91
N LYS A 221 19.06 4.62 17.46
CA LYS A 221 19.61 4.50 16.11
C LYS A 221 18.50 4.70 15.06
N PRO A 222 18.85 5.24 13.88
CA PRO A 222 17.91 5.29 12.76
C PRO A 222 17.34 3.91 12.45
N ALA A 223 16.06 3.87 12.14
CA ALA A 223 15.40 2.66 11.69
C ALA A 223 15.84 2.35 10.27
N TYR A 224 16.29 1.11 10.05
CA TYR A 224 16.63 0.60 8.73
C TYR A 224 15.59 -0.43 8.27
N ARG A 225 15.30 -0.45 6.98
CA ARG A 225 14.49 -1.48 6.30
C ARG A 225 15.33 -2.13 5.22
N GLN A 226 15.05 -3.38 4.89
CA GLN A 226 15.66 -4.01 3.71
C GLN A 226 15.36 -3.19 2.46
N ARG A 227 16.31 -3.14 1.53
CA ARG A 227 16.21 -2.41 0.26
C ARG A 227 15.31 -3.19 -0.70
N GLU A 228 14.00 -2.98 -0.53
CA GLU A 228 12.93 -3.53 -1.35
C GLU A 228 12.40 -2.48 -2.33
N TYR A 229 11.76 -2.92 -3.42
CA TYR A 229 11.07 -2.00 -4.34
C TYR A 229 9.87 -1.35 -3.65
N PRO A 230 9.52 -0.09 -3.99
CA PRO A 230 8.33 0.56 -3.45
C PRO A 230 7.07 -0.23 -3.80
N CYS A 231 6.03 -0.12 -2.98
CA CYS A 231 4.70 -0.67 -3.26
C CYS A 231 3.65 0.44 -3.39
N LEU A 232 2.43 0.08 -3.77
CA LEU A 232 1.34 1.05 -3.98
C LEU A 232 1.07 1.91 -2.74
N ARG A 233 1.20 1.33 -1.55
CA ARG A 233 1.03 2.06 -0.30
C ARG A 233 2.06 3.18 -0.14
N ASP A 234 3.31 2.93 -0.51
CA ASP A 234 4.37 3.94 -0.43
C ASP A 234 4.10 5.11 -1.40
N VAL A 235 3.56 4.80 -2.58
CA VAL A 235 3.15 5.81 -3.57
C VAL A 235 1.99 6.66 -3.07
N LEU A 236 0.97 6.03 -2.46
CA LEU A 236 -0.16 6.73 -1.86
C LEU A 236 0.29 7.65 -0.72
N GLU A 237 1.12 7.14 0.20
CA GLU A 237 1.67 7.92 1.31
C GLU A 237 2.46 9.13 0.81
N TYR A 238 3.27 8.95 -0.24
CA TYR A 238 4.02 10.04 -0.87
C TYR A 238 3.09 11.06 -1.54
N ALA A 239 2.11 10.60 -2.32
CA ALA A 239 1.17 11.46 -3.04
C ALA A 239 0.31 12.29 -2.08
N GLU A 240 -0.21 11.69 -1.01
CA GLU A 240 -0.94 12.39 0.05
C GLU A 240 -0.08 13.46 0.72
N ARG A 241 1.19 13.13 0.99
CA ARG A 241 2.14 14.08 1.57
C ARG A 241 2.34 15.29 0.66
N VAL A 242 2.65 15.08 -0.62
CA VAL A 242 2.83 16.17 -1.60
C VAL A 242 1.55 16.98 -1.77
N HIS A 243 0.39 16.33 -1.79
CA HIS A 243 -0.90 17.01 -1.90
C HIS A 243 -1.15 17.93 -0.70
N LEU A 244 -0.90 17.45 0.52
CA LEU A 244 -1.03 18.25 1.74
C LEU A 244 -0.05 19.43 1.78
N GLU A 245 1.21 19.22 1.37
CA GLU A 245 2.23 20.27 1.26
C GLU A 245 1.77 21.39 0.30
N ARG A 246 1.23 21.02 -0.86
CA ARG A 246 0.77 21.99 -1.86
C ARG A 246 -0.54 22.68 -1.48
N PHE A 247 -1.49 21.95 -0.90
CA PHE A 247 -2.81 22.50 -0.53
C PHE A 247 -2.71 23.58 0.54
N LEU A 248 -1.77 23.42 1.48
CA LEU A 248 -1.69 24.27 2.65
C LEU A 248 -0.78 25.49 2.45
N GLY A 249 0.02 25.55 1.38
CA GLY A 249 0.88 26.70 1.06
C GLY A 249 1.81 27.13 2.19
N THR A 250 2.14 26.22 3.10
CA THR A 250 2.78 26.49 4.40
C THR A 250 3.84 25.44 4.72
N ASP A 251 4.75 25.80 5.64
CA ASP A 251 5.87 24.97 6.09
C ASP A 251 5.39 23.67 6.80
N GLN A 252 6.24 22.65 6.86
CA GLN A 252 5.94 21.31 7.43
C GLN A 252 5.30 21.36 8.83
N LYS A 253 5.65 22.39 9.62
CA LYS A 253 5.10 22.63 10.96
C LYS A 253 3.58 22.87 10.94
N ALA A 254 3.08 23.62 9.96
CA ALA A 254 1.66 23.93 9.82
C ALA A 254 0.83 22.71 9.39
N ILE A 255 1.39 21.90 8.48
CA ILE A 255 0.77 20.63 8.05
C ILE A 255 0.61 19.68 9.24
N PHE A 256 1.64 19.57 10.06
CA PHE A 256 1.57 18.74 11.25
C PHE A 256 0.54 19.28 12.24
N ALA A 257 0.54 20.60 12.49
CA ALA A 257 -0.43 21.22 13.38
C ALA A 257 -1.86 20.99 12.90
N LEU A 258 -2.12 21.06 11.58
CA LEU A 258 -3.43 20.74 11.00
C LEU A 258 -3.81 19.27 11.15
N LYS A 259 -2.87 18.33 10.95
CA LYS A 259 -3.14 16.90 11.17
C LYS A 259 -3.51 16.62 12.62
N VAL A 260 -2.80 17.25 13.57
CA VAL A 260 -3.11 17.14 15.00
C VAL A 260 -4.50 17.73 15.29
N LEU A 261 -4.79 18.93 14.77
CA LEU A 261 -6.09 19.57 14.90
C LEU A 261 -7.25 18.69 14.37
N ASN A 262 -7.12 18.14 13.17
CA ASN A 262 -8.16 17.27 12.60
C ASN A 262 -8.36 16.00 13.43
N LYS A 263 -7.28 15.44 13.99
CA LYS A 263 -7.34 14.26 14.86
C LYS A 263 -8.01 14.58 16.19
N THR A 264 -7.63 15.67 16.85
CA THR A 264 -8.20 16.08 18.15
C THR A 264 -9.64 16.53 17.99
N ALA A 265 -9.98 17.26 16.92
CA ALA A 265 -11.36 17.63 16.59
C ALA A 265 -12.25 16.39 16.36
N LYS A 266 -11.77 15.39 15.60
CA LYS A 266 -12.49 14.13 15.39
C LYS A 266 -12.69 13.35 16.70
N SER A 267 -11.67 13.33 17.57
CA SER A 267 -11.75 12.72 18.90
C SER A 267 -12.83 13.40 19.76
N TYR A 268 -12.82 14.73 19.82
CA TYR A 268 -13.85 15.52 20.50
C TYR A 268 -15.25 15.21 19.96
N GLN A 269 -15.45 15.17 18.64
CA GLN A 269 -16.74 14.82 18.06
C GLN A 269 -17.21 13.41 18.41
N ASN A 270 -16.31 12.44 18.40
CA ASN A 270 -16.66 11.06 18.76
C ASN A 270 -17.11 10.99 20.23
N LYS A 271 -16.40 11.68 21.13
CA LYS A 271 -16.77 11.80 22.54
C LYS A 271 -18.10 12.55 22.73
N LEU A 272 -18.32 13.65 22.00
CA LEU A 272 -19.59 14.38 22.01
C LEU A 272 -20.77 13.51 21.56
N ARG A 273 -20.60 12.72 20.50
CA ARG A 273 -21.64 11.78 20.04
C ARG A 273 -21.88 10.65 21.03
N ALA A 274 -20.83 10.12 21.65
CA ALA A 274 -20.95 9.08 22.67
C ALA A 274 -21.69 9.61 23.90
N ALA A 275 -21.26 10.76 24.41
CA ALA A 275 -21.89 11.46 25.54
C ALA A 275 -23.35 11.80 25.23
N ALA A 276 -23.65 12.31 24.02
CA ALA A 276 -25.04 12.61 23.60
C ALA A 276 -25.89 11.35 23.42
N SER A 277 -25.29 10.22 23.05
CA SER A 277 -25.99 8.94 22.99
C SER A 277 -26.32 8.40 24.38
N LEU A 278 -25.42 8.56 25.35
CA LEU A 278 -25.63 8.16 26.74
C LEU A 278 -26.63 9.07 27.45
N ALA A 279 -26.55 10.39 27.22
CA ALA A 279 -27.49 11.37 27.75
C ALA A 279 -28.95 11.10 27.32
N ARG A 280 -29.18 10.50 26.14
CA ARG A 280 -30.53 10.07 25.71
C ARG A 280 -31.14 8.99 26.60
N LEU A 281 -30.33 8.21 27.30
CA LEU A 281 -30.76 7.16 28.23
C LEU A 281 -30.94 7.70 29.67
N SER A 282 -30.38 8.87 29.99
CA SER A 282 -30.41 9.51 31.32
C SER A 282 -31.13 10.87 31.32
N ASN A 283 -32.25 11.00 30.59
CA ASN A 283 -33.07 12.23 30.55
C ASN A 283 -32.32 13.52 30.16
N GLY A 284 -31.25 13.41 29.38
CA GLY A 284 -30.48 14.56 28.87
C GLY A 284 -29.32 14.99 29.76
N GLU A 285 -29.10 14.35 30.91
CA GLU A 285 -27.96 14.65 31.78
C GLU A 285 -26.72 13.84 31.38
N PHE A 286 -25.63 14.55 31.08
CA PHE A 286 -24.33 13.94 30.94
C PHE A 286 -23.80 13.57 32.33
N ASP A 287 -23.36 12.31 32.50
CA ASP A 287 -22.66 11.90 33.71
C ASP A 287 -21.33 12.66 33.87
N VAL A 288 -20.83 12.72 35.11
CA VAL A 288 -19.64 13.51 35.47
C VAL A 288 -18.41 13.09 34.66
N GLU A 289 -18.22 11.79 34.44
CA GLU A 289 -17.09 11.25 33.69
C GLU A 289 -17.16 11.66 32.20
N SER A 290 -18.34 11.59 31.59
CA SER A 290 -18.58 12.05 30.23
C SER A 290 -18.33 13.56 30.08
N ARG A 291 -18.70 14.39 31.08
CA ARG A 291 -18.48 15.84 31.06
C ARG A 291 -16.98 16.18 31.13
N GLU A 292 -16.25 15.58 32.06
CA GLU A 292 -14.80 15.77 32.20
C GLU A 292 -14.05 15.30 30.95
N ALA A 293 -14.41 14.14 30.41
CA ALA A 293 -13.79 13.60 29.20
C ALA A 293 -14.05 14.46 27.95
N LEU A 294 -15.23 15.09 27.87
CA LEU A 294 -15.62 16.02 26.81
C LEU A 294 -14.87 17.35 26.92
N GLU A 295 -14.78 17.92 28.12
CA GLU A 295 -14.08 19.16 28.40
C GLU A 295 -12.57 19.04 28.15
N GLY A 296 -11.95 17.93 28.58
CA GLY A 296 -10.56 17.63 28.27
C GLY A 296 -10.29 17.53 26.76
N ALA A 297 -11.16 16.84 26.02
CA ALA A 297 -11.03 16.72 24.56
C ALA A 297 -11.27 18.06 23.83
N ARG A 298 -12.17 18.91 24.35
CA ARG A 298 -12.39 20.27 23.86
C ARG A 298 -11.12 21.10 24.02
N LYS A 299 -10.53 21.11 25.22
CA LYS A 299 -9.30 21.86 25.52
C LYS A 299 -8.14 21.45 24.62
N GLU A 300 -7.93 20.15 24.43
CA GLU A 300 -6.94 19.61 23.50
C GLU A 300 -7.18 20.06 22.04
N ALA A 301 -8.44 20.14 21.60
CA ALA A 301 -8.79 20.61 20.27
C ALA A 301 -8.53 22.13 20.10
N CYS A 302 -8.85 22.93 21.11
CA CYS A 302 -8.54 24.37 21.13
C CYS A 302 -7.03 24.64 21.11
N GLU A 303 -6.25 23.96 21.94
CA GLU A 303 -4.78 24.10 21.95
C GLU A 303 -4.16 23.67 20.61
N ALA A 304 -4.69 22.61 19.98
CA ALA A 304 -4.24 22.18 18.65
C ALA A 304 -4.58 23.22 17.57
N PHE A 305 -5.72 23.91 17.69
CA PHE A 305 -6.11 24.98 16.77
C PHE A 305 -5.19 26.20 16.92
N GLU A 306 -4.91 26.63 18.16
CA GLU A 306 -4.00 27.75 18.41
C GLU A 306 -2.60 27.48 17.86
N ARG A 307 -2.08 26.26 18.05
CA ARG A 307 -0.80 25.84 17.45
C ARG A 307 -0.82 25.90 15.93
N TYR A 308 -1.93 25.52 15.30
CA TYR A 308 -2.09 25.65 13.85
C TYR A 308 -2.17 27.11 13.40
N ALA A 309 -2.99 27.94 14.06
CA ALA A 309 -3.13 29.36 13.76
C ALA A 309 -1.81 30.15 13.92
N ASN A 310 -0.95 29.73 14.86
CA ASN A 310 0.35 30.35 15.12
C ASN A 310 1.50 29.79 14.26
N SER A 311 1.27 28.73 13.48
CA SER A 311 2.30 28.07 12.66
C SER A 311 2.61 28.76 11.31
N GLY A 312 2.10 29.97 11.09
CA GLY A 312 2.34 30.75 9.87
C GLY A 312 1.37 30.46 8.72
N ALA A 313 0.29 29.70 8.96
CA ALA A 313 -0.83 29.66 8.03
C ALA A 313 -1.44 31.06 7.92
N ASP A 314 -1.51 31.59 6.70
CA ASP A 314 -2.15 32.87 6.40
C ASP A 314 -3.51 32.92 7.12
N ARG A 315 -3.64 33.78 8.13
CA ARG A 315 -4.84 33.90 8.97
C ARG A 315 -6.10 34.18 8.15
N SER A 316 -5.95 34.74 6.95
CA SER A 316 -7.05 34.99 6.02
C SER A 316 -7.57 33.73 5.30
N ARG A 317 -6.74 32.68 5.21
CA ARG A 317 -7.07 31.38 4.58
C ARG A 317 -7.21 30.23 5.57
N ALA A 318 -6.74 30.39 6.81
CA ALA A 318 -6.96 29.45 7.90
C ALA A 318 -8.46 29.37 8.24
N ARG A 319 -9.20 28.52 7.54
CA ARG A 319 -10.58 28.19 7.94
C ARG A 319 -10.51 27.45 9.27
N GLU A 320 -11.06 28.07 10.31
CA GLU A 320 -11.37 27.41 11.57
C GLU A 320 -12.37 26.28 11.26
N PRO A 321 -12.06 25.01 11.62
CA PRO A 321 -13.02 23.94 11.43
C PRO A 321 -14.31 24.32 12.16
N ASP A 322 -15.48 24.20 11.51
CA ASP A 322 -16.78 24.57 12.08
C ASP A 322 -17.03 23.98 13.48
N GLN A 323 -16.36 22.86 13.76
CA GLN A 323 -16.38 22.09 15.01
C GLN A 323 -15.68 22.80 16.18
N VAL A 324 -14.58 23.50 15.91
CA VAL A 324 -13.86 24.33 16.91
C VAL A 324 -14.63 25.62 17.17
N ARG A 325 -15.21 26.21 16.12
CA ARG A 325 -16.08 27.37 16.22
C ARG A 325 -17.32 27.09 17.10
N LEU A 326 -17.97 25.94 16.91
CA LEU A 326 -19.09 25.49 17.75
C LEU A 326 -18.68 25.28 19.21
N ALA A 327 -17.49 24.71 19.46
CA ALA A 327 -16.99 24.50 20.82
C ALA A 327 -16.66 25.82 21.53
N ARG A 328 -16.12 26.82 20.82
CA ARG A 328 -15.84 28.16 21.36
C ARG A 328 -17.12 28.95 21.66
N CYS A 329 -18.16 28.81 20.83
CA CYS A 329 -19.46 29.43 21.11
C CYS A 329 -20.18 28.80 22.31
N ALA A 330 -19.98 27.49 22.58
CA ALA A 330 -20.58 26.80 23.72
C ALA A 330 -20.02 27.23 25.09
N GLU A 331 -19.03 28.13 25.13
CA GLU A 331 -18.61 28.82 26.36
C GLU A 331 -19.60 29.92 26.79
N ILE A 332 -20.47 30.38 25.88
CA ILE A 332 -21.41 31.48 26.13
C ILE A 332 -22.76 31.00 26.71
N ASP A 333 -23.13 29.73 26.51
CA ASP A 333 -24.44 29.18 26.90
C ASP A 333 -24.39 28.12 28.04
N LEU A 334 -23.39 28.22 28.92
CA LEU A 334 -23.29 27.37 30.13
C LEU A 334 -23.45 28.16 31.45
N GLU A 335 -24.07 29.34 31.42
CA GLU A 335 -24.65 29.90 32.65
C GLU A 335 -26.04 29.27 32.88
N PRO A 336 -26.34 28.73 34.07
CA PRO A 336 -27.68 28.28 34.38
C PRO A 336 -28.62 29.50 34.29
N ALA A 337 -29.71 29.34 33.54
CA ALA A 337 -30.74 30.37 33.42
C ALA A 337 -31.10 30.92 34.82
N ALA A 338 -30.87 32.21 35.03
CA ALA A 338 -31.24 32.90 36.26
C ALA A 338 -32.73 32.64 36.56
N GLU A 339 -33.01 32.19 37.78
CA GLU A 339 -34.38 31.99 38.26
C GLU A 339 -35.22 33.25 38.05
N PRO A 340 -36.49 33.13 37.60
CA PRO A 340 -37.36 34.28 37.49
C PRO A 340 -37.61 34.86 38.89
N ALA A 341 -37.34 36.16 39.03
CA ALA A 341 -37.51 36.91 40.27
C ALA A 341 -38.87 36.63 40.92
N ALA A 342 -38.83 36.14 42.16
CA ALA A 342 -40.01 35.99 43.00
C ALA A 342 -40.70 37.36 43.15
N HIS A 343 -41.93 37.44 42.64
CA HIS A 343 -42.89 38.47 43.03
C HIS A 343 -42.99 38.49 44.55
N ARG A 344 -42.59 39.60 45.17
CA ARG A 344 -43.05 39.95 46.52
C ARG A 344 -44.37 40.66 46.37
N ASP A 345 -45.39 40.07 46.98
CA ASP A 345 -46.68 40.68 47.23
C ASP A 345 -46.52 42.05 47.90
N LEU A 346 -47.25 43.03 47.38
CA LEU A 346 -48.09 43.97 48.12
C LEU A 346 -49.25 44.42 47.23
#